data_AF-A0A7Y7HBF2-F1
#
_entry.id   AF-A0A7Y7HBF2-F1
#
_cell.length_a   1.000
_cell.length_b   1.000
_cell.length_c   1.000
_cell.angle_alpha   90.00
_cell.angle_beta   90.00
_cell.angle_gamma   90.00
#
_symmetry.space_group_name_H-M   'P 1'
#
loop_
_entity.id
_entity.type
_entity.pdbx_description
1 polymer ?
#
loop_
_entity_poly.entity_id
_entity_poly.type
_entity_poly.pdbx_seq_one_letter_code
_entity_poly.pdbx_strand_id
1 'polypeptide(L)'
;MFLKKSLIIGLLFTSNLLKAQVVLKADGSDDAYQQISRVLGGDACEVPDCAHHVKHITEAFDKHLGEYVFVFHSHAKEDNDRCRNYDRVRVEIKTYGPSAAKLKGERGETVIYKWKFKIDSGFKAQPTFTHIHQIKAGDGDAGAPIITFTPRFGEPDKFEIIHTGSAKGTSQGVLAGVNLVDFKGNWVEVTETLHYDSVGTYNVEIKRIADNKVLLSYVNTNIDLWRKETSFCRPKWGVYRSLKSPAYIRDEDVMFADIFIGEQN
;
A
#
# COMPACT_ATOMS: atom_id res chain seq x y z
N MET A 1 0.97 -25.49 -60.46
CA MET A 1 1.34 -26.14 -59.18
C MET A 1 1.74 -25.03 -58.21
N PHE A 2 0.79 -24.56 -57.39
CA PHE A 2 1.00 -23.40 -56.50
C PHE A 2 1.48 -23.89 -55.12
N LEU A 3 2.72 -23.57 -54.75
CA LEU A 3 3.23 -23.79 -53.39
C LEU A 3 2.69 -22.69 -52.46
N LYS A 4 1.82 -23.06 -51.52
CA LYS A 4 1.46 -22.21 -50.37
C LYS A 4 2.65 -22.18 -49.40
N LYS A 5 3.28 -21.01 -49.23
CA LYS A 5 4.19 -20.75 -48.11
C LYS A 5 3.36 -20.46 -46.87
N SER A 6 3.38 -21.38 -45.91
CA SER A 6 2.84 -21.13 -44.56
C SER A 6 3.87 -20.32 -43.77
N LEU A 7 3.50 -19.09 -43.41
CA LEU A 7 4.27 -18.25 -42.51
C LEU A 7 3.94 -18.66 -41.07
N ILE A 8 4.88 -19.28 -40.37
CA ILE A 8 4.75 -19.58 -38.93
C ILE A 8 5.13 -18.30 -38.18
N ILE A 9 4.13 -17.64 -37.59
CA ILE A 9 4.33 -16.54 -36.64
C ILE A 9 4.59 -17.19 -35.28
N GLY A 10 5.86 -17.18 -34.84
CA GLY A 10 6.24 -17.60 -33.50
C GLY A 10 5.77 -16.57 -32.47
N LEU A 11 4.86 -16.96 -31.58
CA LEU A 11 4.48 -16.16 -30.42
C LEU A 11 5.64 -16.20 -29.42
N LEU A 12 6.41 -15.10 -29.35
CA LEU A 12 7.41 -14.89 -28.29
C LEU A 12 6.68 -14.64 -26.97
N PHE A 13 6.57 -15.67 -26.13
CA PHE A 13 6.22 -15.50 -24.73
C PHE A 13 7.43 -14.92 -23.99
N THR A 14 7.45 -13.60 -23.80
CA THR A 14 8.39 -12.97 -22.88
C THR A 14 7.94 -13.28 -21.46
N SER A 15 8.60 -14.23 -20.80
CA SER A 15 8.42 -14.49 -19.38
C SER A 15 9.04 -13.34 -18.59
N ASN A 16 8.21 -12.51 -17.94
CA ASN A 16 8.68 -11.47 -17.03
C ASN A 16 9.25 -12.14 -15.77
N LEU A 17 10.57 -12.32 -15.73
CA LEU A 17 11.28 -12.83 -14.55
C LEU A 17 11.46 -11.70 -13.53
N LEU A 18 11.33 -12.04 -12.24
CA LEU A 18 11.55 -11.11 -11.13
C LEU A 18 13.04 -11.09 -10.76
N LYS A 19 13.68 -9.91 -10.70
CA LYS A 19 15.11 -9.75 -10.34
C LYS A 19 15.38 -9.88 -8.85
N ALA A 20 14.51 -9.28 -8.04
CA ALA A 20 14.61 -9.31 -6.59
C ALA A 20 13.23 -9.50 -5.99
N GLN A 21 13.17 -10.25 -4.88
CA GLN A 21 11.95 -10.55 -4.16
C GLN A 21 12.22 -10.46 -2.66
N VAL A 22 11.34 -9.76 -1.94
CA VAL A 22 11.33 -9.73 -0.48
C VAL A 22 9.91 -9.99 -0.01
N VAL A 23 9.77 -10.83 1.01
CA VAL A 23 8.51 -11.09 1.70
C VAL A 23 8.69 -10.75 3.17
N LEU A 24 7.83 -9.87 3.68
CA LEU A 24 7.59 -9.65 5.10
C LEU A 24 6.33 -10.41 5.48
N LYS A 25 6.51 -11.46 6.30
CA LYS A 25 5.46 -12.34 6.80
C LYS A 25 5.57 -12.41 8.31
N ALA A 26 4.45 -12.25 9.00
CA ALA A 26 4.35 -12.46 10.44
C ALA A 26 4.60 -13.94 10.77
N ASP A 27 5.28 -14.21 11.88
CA ASP A 27 5.73 -15.55 12.26
C ASP A 27 5.32 -15.97 13.69
N GLY A 28 4.50 -15.15 14.35
CA GLY A 28 4.09 -15.29 15.74
C GLY A 28 5.08 -14.70 16.74
N SER A 29 5.99 -13.84 16.30
CA SER A 29 6.97 -13.17 17.16
C SER A 29 6.32 -12.20 18.14
N ASP A 30 6.86 -12.16 19.36
CA ASP A 30 6.49 -11.17 20.38
C ASP A 30 7.03 -9.76 20.06
N ASP A 31 7.93 -9.62 19.08
CA ASP A 31 8.51 -8.33 18.66
C ASP A 31 8.37 -8.10 17.14
N ALA A 32 7.15 -7.74 16.73
CA ALA A 32 6.82 -7.38 15.36
C ALA A 32 7.75 -6.27 14.82
N TYR A 33 8.12 -5.28 15.64
CA TYR A 33 8.98 -4.17 15.21
C TYR A 33 10.36 -4.66 14.77
N GLN A 34 10.99 -5.52 15.57
CA GLN A 34 12.31 -6.05 15.22
C GLN A 34 12.26 -6.85 13.92
N GLN A 35 11.22 -7.64 13.71
CA GLN A 35 11.02 -8.42 12.47
C GLN A 35 10.82 -7.53 11.26
N ILE A 36 9.91 -6.54 11.35
CA ILE A 36 9.66 -5.56 10.30
C ILE A 36 10.96 -4.83 9.94
N SER A 37 11.68 -4.31 10.93
CA SER A 37 12.93 -3.58 10.75
C SER A 37 14.05 -4.45 10.17
N ARG A 38 14.08 -5.75 10.48
CA ARG A 38 15.03 -6.70 9.90
C ARG A 38 14.81 -6.93 8.42
N VAL A 39 13.55 -6.99 7.99
CA VAL A 39 13.18 -7.26 6.58
C VAL A 39 13.20 -6.00 5.73
N LEU A 40 12.62 -4.90 6.24
CA LEU A 40 12.51 -3.64 5.49
C LEU A 40 13.72 -2.72 5.70
N GLY A 41 14.58 -3.03 6.67
CA GLY A 41 15.79 -2.30 7.01
C GLY A 41 15.54 -1.15 7.98
N GLY A 42 16.50 -0.95 8.91
CA GLY A 42 16.60 0.24 9.75
C GLY A 42 15.40 0.46 10.68
N ASP A 43 14.94 1.71 10.81
CA ASP A 43 13.73 2.08 11.57
C ASP A 43 12.53 2.22 10.61
N ALA A 44 11.94 1.07 10.29
CA ALA A 44 10.87 0.95 9.33
C ALA A 44 9.49 1.34 9.90
N CYS A 45 9.36 1.44 11.22
CA CYS A 45 8.08 1.70 11.89
C CYS A 45 7.86 3.19 12.15
N GLU A 46 6.73 3.72 11.73
CA GLU A 46 6.27 5.07 11.99
C GLU A 46 5.02 5.02 12.88
N VAL A 47 5.26 5.00 14.19
CA VAL A 47 4.24 4.73 15.23
C VAL A 47 4.24 5.80 16.34
N PRO A 48 3.15 5.98 17.10
CA PRO A 48 2.99 7.03 18.10
C PRO A 48 3.49 6.63 19.50
N ASP A 49 4.35 5.62 19.61
CA ASP A 49 4.87 5.05 20.88
C ASP A 49 5.48 6.09 21.84
N CYS A 50 5.92 7.23 21.31
CA CYS A 50 6.43 8.35 22.10
C CYS A 50 5.35 9.09 22.90
N ALA A 51 4.09 9.05 22.46
CA ALA A 51 2.95 9.69 23.11
C ALA A 51 2.02 8.67 23.78
N HIS A 52 1.94 7.46 23.23
CA HIS A 52 1.12 6.38 23.76
C HIS A 52 2.01 5.14 23.96
N HIS A 53 2.36 4.80 25.19
CA HIS A 53 3.38 3.79 25.49
C HIS A 53 2.86 2.34 25.43
N VAL A 54 2.35 1.95 24.27
CA VAL A 54 1.92 0.58 23.94
C VAL A 54 2.56 0.14 22.62
N LYS A 55 2.50 -1.17 22.33
CA LYS A 55 2.87 -1.69 21.01
C LYS A 55 1.74 -1.43 20.03
N HIS A 56 2.00 -0.61 19.00
CA HIS A 56 1.02 -0.31 17.96
C HIS A 56 1.05 -1.29 16.79
N ILE A 57 2.07 -2.15 16.72
CA ILE A 57 2.09 -3.28 15.79
C ILE A 57 2.40 -4.53 16.58
N THR A 58 1.51 -5.51 16.49
CA THR A 58 1.65 -6.84 17.08
C THR A 58 1.40 -7.92 16.03
N GLU A 59 1.50 -9.19 16.42
CA GLU A 59 1.12 -10.31 15.58
C GLU A 59 0.00 -11.13 16.23
N ALA A 60 -0.91 -11.65 15.40
CA ALA A 60 -1.98 -12.52 15.84
C ALA A 60 -2.23 -13.64 14.83
N PHE A 61 -2.63 -14.82 15.30
CA PHE A 61 -3.00 -15.93 14.41
C PHE A 61 -4.40 -15.67 13.83
N ASP A 62 -4.50 -15.49 12.51
CA ASP A 62 -5.77 -15.35 11.81
C ASP A 62 -6.26 -16.72 11.32
N LYS A 63 -7.41 -17.15 11.83
CA LYS A 63 -7.98 -18.46 11.51
C LYS A 63 -8.50 -18.59 10.08
N HIS A 64 -8.82 -17.47 9.42
CA HIS A 64 -9.32 -17.49 8.04
C HIS A 64 -8.18 -17.69 7.04
N LEU A 65 -7.02 -17.09 7.30
CA LEU A 65 -5.82 -17.29 6.50
C LEU A 65 -5.00 -18.52 6.93
N GLY A 66 -5.14 -18.96 8.18
CA GLY A 66 -4.36 -20.08 8.73
C GLY A 66 -2.90 -19.72 9.01
N GLU A 67 -2.61 -18.45 9.27
CA GLU A 67 -1.27 -17.92 9.46
C GLU A 67 -1.27 -16.75 10.47
N TYR A 68 -0.08 -16.39 10.96
CA TYR A 68 0.08 -15.15 11.72
C TYR A 68 0.02 -13.94 10.79
N VAL A 69 -0.57 -12.86 11.27
CA VAL A 69 -0.72 -11.59 10.57
C VAL A 69 -0.25 -10.45 11.45
N PHE A 70 0.20 -9.35 10.84
CA PHE A 70 0.48 -8.12 11.58
C PHE A 70 -0.84 -7.40 11.89
N VAL A 71 -0.99 -6.90 13.11
CA VAL A 71 -2.13 -6.09 13.55
C VAL A 71 -1.64 -4.69 13.87
N PHE A 72 -2.14 -3.69 13.15
CA PHE A 72 -1.80 -2.29 13.34
C PHE A 72 -2.90 -1.64 14.16
N HIS A 73 -2.62 -1.36 15.43
CA HIS A 73 -3.55 -0.78 16.40
C HIS A 73 -3.49 0.74 16.32
N SER A 74 -4.60 1.39 15.93
CA SER A 74 -4.70 2.84 15.91
C SER A 74 -5.76 3.30 16.90
N HIS A 75 -5.34 4.02 17.94
CA HIS A 75 -6.20 4.56 18.99
C HIS A 75 -6.54 6.02 18.67
N ALA A 76 -7.83 6.32 18.57
CA ALA A 76 -8.28 7.62 18.08
C ALA A 76 -8.00 8.77 19.05
N LYS A 77 -7.90 8.47 20.35
CA LYS A 77 -7.81 9.48 21.41
C LYS A 77 -6.38 9.68 21.91
N GLU A 78 -5.62 8.60 22.04
CA GLU A 78 -4.28 8.58 22.63
C GLU A 78 -3.18 8.84 21.59
N ASP A 79 -3.38 8.39 20.35
CA ASP A 79 -2.34 8.42 19.33
C ASP A 79 -2.20 9.78 18.62
N ASN A 80 -1.06 9.97 17.97
CA ASN A 80 -0.79 11.12 17.10
C ASN A 80 0.11 10.71 15.91
N ASP A 81 0.69 11.66 15.18
CA ASP A 81 1.75 11.37 14.21
C ASP A 81 3.11 11.62 14.85
N ARG A 82 3.56 10.61 15.60
CA ARG A 82 4.94 10.45 16.10
C ARG A 82 5.44 11.63 16.92
N CYS A 83 4.58 12.19 17.77
CA CYS A 83 4.86 13.38 18.58
C CYS A 83 5.27 14.62 17.78
N ARG A 84 4.92 14.66 16.48
CA ARG A 84 5.22 15.77 15.57
C ARG A 84 3.97 16.50 15.15
N ASN A 85 2.89 15.77 14.81
CA ASN A 85 1.60 16.36 14.48
C ASN A 85 0.51 15.73 15.34
N TYR A 86 -0.46 16.55 15.78
CA TYR A 86 -1.51 16.16 16.71
C TYR A 86 -2.92 16.24 16.09
N ASP A 87 -3.02 16.58 14.80
CA ASP A 87 -4.29 16.64 14.05
C ASP A 87 -4.59 15.34 13.28
N ARG A 88 -3.79 14.29 13.51
CA ARG A 88 -3.80 13.02 12.77
C ARG A 88 -3.08 11.92 13.57
N VAL A 89 -3.37 10.67 13.23
CA VAL A 89 -2.74 9.46 13.77
C VAL A 89 -1.97 8.76 12.66
N ARG A 90 -0.78 8.23 12.97
CA ARG A 90 -0.02 7.36 12.08
C ARG A 90 0.45 6.09 12.81
N VAL A 91 0.10 4.96 12.24
CA VAL A 91 0.68 3.64 12.54
C VAL A 91 0.99 3.02 11.19
N GLU A 92 2.21 3.19 10.70
CA GLU A 92 2.62 2.71 9.38
C GLU A 92 4.00 2.07 9.41
N ILE A 93 4.26 1.17 8.48
CA ILE A 93 5.60 0.71 8.12
C ILE A 93 5.99 1.27 6.77
N LYS A 94 7.28 1.36 6.49
CA LYS A 94 7.81 1.89 5.23
C LYS A 94 9.14 1.24 4.84
N THR A 95 9.51 1.42 3.59
CA THR A 95 10.92 1.41 3.19
C THR A 95 11.44 2.85 3.14
N TYR A 96 12.76 3.06 3.24
CA TYR A 96 13.35 4.40 3.25
C TYR A 96 14.82 4.36 2.83
N GLY A 97 15.56 5.47 2.94
CA GLY A 97 16.93 5.59 2.39
C GLY A 97 17.87 4.42 2.75
N PRO A 98 17.98 4.04 4.05
CA PRO A 98 18.75 2.90 4.53
C PRO A 98 18.21 1.51 4.14
N SER A 99 16.98 1.39 3.62
CA SER A 99 16.49 0.14 3.07
C SER A 99 17.32 -0.25 1.83
N ALA A 100 17.55 -1.55 1.66
CA ALA A 100 18.24 -2.08 0.47
C ALA A 100 17.54 -1.63 -0.83
N ALA A 101 18.29 -1.50 -1.93
CA ALA A 101 17.77 -1.06 -3.23
C ALA A 101 16.53 -1.85 -3.66
N LYS A 102 16.55 -3.18 -3.53
CA LYS A 102 15.44 -4.10 -3.84
C LYS A 102 14.11 -3.88 -3.09
N LEU A 103 14.07 -2.94 -2.14
CA LEU A 103 12.88 -2.57 -1.36
C LEU A 103 12.31 -1.21 -1.79
N LYS A 104 12.90 -0.58 -2.80
CA LYS A 104 12.60 0.75 -3.30
C LYS A 104 12.27 0.64 -4.78
N GLY A 105 11.57 1.63 -5.32
CA GLY A 105 11.36 1.78 -6.75
C GLY A 105 12.25 2.88 -7.28
N GLU A 106 13.16 2.55 -8.17
CA GLU A 106 14.01 3.51 -8.88
C GLU A 106 13.41 3.84 -10.26
N ARG A 107 13.89 4.95 -10.86
CA ARG A 107 13.34 5.43 -12.12
C ARG A 107 13.62 4.41 -13.24
N GLY A 108 12.59 4.11 -14.03
CA GLY A 108 12.64 3.13 -15.11
C GLY A 108 12.42 1.68 -14.65
N GLU A 109 12.31 1.42 -13.35
CA GLU A 109 12.00 0.09 -12.84
C GLU A 109 10.50 -0.17 -12.84
N THR A 110 10.14 -1.43 -13.05
CA THR A 110 8.79 -1.93 -12.78
C THR A 110 8.80 -2.72 -11.48
N VAL A 111 8.06 -2.25 -10.48
CA VAL A 111 7.95 -2.90 -9.17
C VAL A 111 6.53 -3.41 -8.97
N ILE A 112 6.43 -4.62 -8.43
CA ILE A 112 5.22 -5.26 -7.98
C ILE A 112 5.19 -5.27 -6.45
N TYR A 113 4.11 -4.75 -5.90
CA TYR A 113 3.73 -4.94 -4.51
C TYR A 113 2.55 -5.91 -4.45
N LYS A 114 2.64 -6.91 -3.58
CA LYS A 114 1.49 -7.77 -3.26
C LYS A 114 1.34 -7.87 -1.76
N TRP A 115 0.11 -7.83 -1.27
CA TRP A 115 -0.16 -8.02 0.16
C TRP A 115 -1.62 -8.36 0.36
N LYS A 116 -1.93 -8.86 1.55
CA LYS A 116 -3.29 -9.02 2.01
C LYS A 116 -3.58 -7.97 3.08
N PHE A 117 -4.80 -7.46 3.12
CA PHE A 117 -5.25 -6.65 4.26
C PHE A 117 -6.68 -6.96 4.64
N LYS A 118 -7.01 -6.61 5.89
CA LYS A 118 -8.37 -6.63 6.41
C LYS A 118 -8.60 -5.44 7.32
N ILE A 119 -9.74 -4.79 7.12
CA ILE A 119 -10.28 -3.77 8.02
C ILE A 119 -11.50 -4.34 8.76
N ASP A 120 -11.80 -3.82 9.94
CA ASP A 120 -12.95 -4.29 10.72
C ASP A 120 -14.29 -4.11 9.96
N SER A 121 -15.27 -4.95 10.30
CA SER A 121 -16.64 -4.83 9.79
C SER A 121 -17.29 -3.48 10.11
N GLY A 122 -16.93 -2.89 11.25
CA GLY A 122 -17.37 -1.57 11.69
C GLY A 122 -16.42 -0.41 11.35
N PHE A 123 -15.41 -0.64 10.49
CA PHE A 123 -14.37 0.34 10.20
C PHE A 123 -14.92 1.72 9.87
N LYS A 124 -14.39 2.77 10.51
CA LYS A 124 -14.75 4.18 10.27
C LYS A 124 -13.60 4.93 9.61
N ALA A 125 -13.81 5.29 8.35
CA ALA A 125 -12.95 6.22 7.63
C ALA A 125 -13.29 7.68 8.01
N GLN A 126 -12.33 8.57 7.85
CA GLN A 126 -12.56 10.02 7.96
C GLN A 126 -13.10 10.59 6.64
N PRO A 127 -13.88 11.69 6.67
CA PRO A 127 -14.28 12.41 5.46
C PRO A 127 -13.10 13.11 4.78
N THR A 128 -12.09 13.51 5.55
CA THR A 128 -10.90 14.22 5.06
C THR A 128 -9.87 13.28 4.46
N PHE A 129 -9.25 12.42 5.28
CA PHE A 129 -8.39 11.34 4.78
C PHE A 129 -8.23 10.18 5.78
N THR A 130 -8.15 8.97 5.25
CA THR A 130 -7.71 7.75 5.93
C THR A 130 -6.98 6.91 4.89
N HIS A 131 -5.66 6.92 4.93
CA HIS A 131 -4.82 6.16 4.01
C HIS A 131 -4.41 4.84 4.66
N ILE A 132 -4.56 3.73 3.94
CA ILE A 132 -4.10 2.41 4.40
C ILE A 132 -2.92 1.85 3.61
N HIS A 133 -2.58 2.49 2.50
CA HIS A 133 -1.37 2.26 1.73
C HIS A 133 -0.99 3.55 1.00
N GLN A 134 0.32 3.76 0.81
CA GLN A 134 0.85 4.89 0.07
C GLN A 134 2.08 4.48 -0.74
N ILE A 135 2.23 5.08 -1.93
CA ILE A 135 3.52 5.22 -2.61
C ILE A 135 3.96 6.67 -2.43
N LYS A 136 5.19 6.89 -1.94
CA LYS A 136 5.76 8.24 -1.76
C LYS A 136 7.15 8.31 -2.35
N ALA A 137 7.58 9.50 -2.74
CA ALA A 137 9.01 9.75 -2.91
C ALA A 137 9.77 9.58 -1.58
N GLY A 138 10.99 9.08 -1.68
CA GLY A 138 11.93 8.90 -0.59
C GLY A 138 12.50 10.22 -0.06
N ASP A 139 12.73 11.13 -0.98
CA ASP A 139 13.43 12.42 -0.90
C ASP A 139 12.93 13.38 -2.00
N GLY A 140 13.55 14.55 -2.15
CA GLY A 140 13.09 15.58 -3.09
C GLY A 140 11.69 16.10 -2.72
N ASP A 141 10.78 16.15 -3.70
CA ASP A 141 9.35 16.42 -3.48
C ASP A 141 8.61 15.24 -2.82
N ALA A 142 8.95 14.96 -1.56
CA ALA A 142 8.43 13.84 -0.77
C ALA A 142 7.24 14.21 0.15
N GLY A 143 6.72 15.43 0.07
CA GLY A 143 5.65 15.92 0.93
C GLY A 143 4.34 15.16 0.70
N ALA A 144 3.79 15.24 -0.51
CA ALA A 144 2.56 14.54 -0.90
C ALA A 144 2.84 13.09 -1.35
N PRO A 145 1.92 12.14 -1.08
CA PRO A 145 2.01 10.81 -1.66
C PRO A 145 1.71 10.83 -3.17
N ILE A 146 2.31 9.90 -3.91
CA ILE A 146 2.11 9.69 -5.35
C ILE A 146 0.82 8.90 -5.56
N ILE A 147 0.69 7.76 -4.89
CA ILE A 147 -0.52 6.92 -4.86
C ILE A 147 -0.97 6.78 -3.41
N THR A 148 -2.29 6.76 -3.19
CA THR A 148 -2.88 6.39 -1.89
C THR A 148 -4.06 5.45 -2.08
N PHE A 149 -4.20 4.50 -1.16
CA PHE A 149 -5.41 3.70 -0.99
C PHE A 149 -6.17 4.28 0.18
N THR A 150 -7.35 4.84 -0.11
CA THR A 150 -8.06 5.72 0.80
C THR A 150 -9.49 5.26 1.02
N PRO A 151 -9.77 4.53 2.11
CA PRO A 151 -11.11 4.54 2.70
C PRO A 151 -11.56 5.97 2.99
N ARG A 152 -12.77 6.33 2.58
CA ARG A 152 -13.36 7.67 2.79
C ARG A 152 -14.80 7.54 3.27
N PHE A 153 -15.14 8.31 4.31
CA PHE A 153 -16.52 8.43 4.75
C PHE A 153 -17.40 9.05 3.68
N GLY A 154 -18.60 8.50 3.49
CA GLY A 154 -19.59 9.03 2.56
C GLY A 154 -20.90 8.24 2.61
N GLU A 155 -21.81 8.54 1.67
CA GLU A 155 -23.10 7.85 1.55
C GLU A 155 -23.21 7.17 0.17
N PRO A 156 -22.76 5.90 0.02
CA PRO A 156 -22.05 5.07 1.01
C PRO A 156 -20.55 5.38 1.09
N ASP A 157 -19.88 4.89 2.14
CA ASP A 157 -18.41 4.90 2.28
C ASP A 157 -17.73 4.34 1.03
N LYS A 158 -16.57 4.92 0.66
CA LYS A 158 -15.82 4.56 -0.53
C LYS A 158 -14.42 4.05 -0.20
N PHE A 159 -13.91 3.20 -1.08
CA PHE A 159 -12.49 2.93 -1.22
C PHE A 159 -12.00 3.60 -2.50
N GLU A 160 -11.04 4.52 -2.38
CA GLU A 160 -10.51 5.32 -3.49
C GLU A 160 -9.02 5.06 -3.68
N ILE A 161 -8.60 4.88 -4.94
CA ILE A 161 -7.20 4.96 -5.34
C ILE A 161 -6.99 6.35 -5.91
N ILE A 162 -6.09 7.12 -5.29
CA ILE A 162 -5.88 8.54 -5.63
C ILE A 162 -4.44 8.74 -6.08
N HIS A 163 -4.28 9.42 -7.22
CA HIS A 163 -3.00 9.84 -7.76
C HIS A 163 -2.77 11.34 -7.62
N THR A 164 -1.58 11.68 -7.10
CA THR A 164 -1.04 13.04 -7.12
C THR A 164 0.29 12.99 -7.88
N GLY A 165 0.37 13.70 -9.00
CA GLY A 165 1.58 13.79 -9.82
C GLY A 165 2.57 14.83 -9.26
N SER A 166 3.70 15.01 -9.94
CA SER A 166 4.75 15.97 -9.56
C SER A 166 4.28 17.43 -9.53
N ALA A 167 3.20 17.75 -10.25
CA ALA A 167 2.55 19.06 -10.23
C ALA A 167 1.02 18.94 -10.27
N LYS A 168 0.32 20.05 -10.04
CA LYS A 168 -1.15 20.11 -10.16
C LYS A 168 -1.63 19.67 -11.55
N GLY A 169 -0.91 20.06 -12.60
CA GLY A 169 -1.27 19.72 -13.99
C GLY A 169 -1.04 18.25 -14.37
N THR A 170 -0.21 17.51 -13.62
CA THR A 170 0.04 16.08 -13.84
C THR A 170 -0.71 15.19 -12.85
N SER A 171 -1.37 15.78 -11.86
CA SER A 171 -2.22 15.07 -10.90
C SER A 171 -3.53 14.64 -11.56
N GLN A 172 -3.89 13.36 -11.38
CA GLN A 172 -5.10 12.78 -11.99
C GLN A 172 -6.25 12.61 -11.00
N GLY A 173 -6.02 12.85 -9.70
CA GLY A 173 -7.07 12.76 -8.69
C GLY A 173 -7.49 11.32 -8.40
N VAL A 174 -8.78 11.10 -8.16
CA VAL A 174 -9.32 9.73 -7.94
C VAL A 174 -9.24 8.96 -9.26
N LEU A 175 -8.40 7.93 -9.28
CA LEU A 175 -8.22 7.03 -10.43
C LEU A 175 -9.35 6.01 -10.51
N ALA A 176 -9.69 5.42 -9.36
CA ALA A 176 -10.74 4.42 -9.23
C ALA A 176 -11.39 4.55 -7.85
N GLY A 177 -12.70 4.27 -7.78
CA GLY A 177 -13.47 4.32 -6.55
C GLY A 177 -14.57 3.27 -6.54
N VAL A 178 -14.73 2.55 -5.43
CA VAL A 178 -15.76 1.53 -5.23
C VAL A 178 -16.39 1.66 -3.85
N ASN A 179 -17.54 1.02 -3.62
CA ASN A 179 -18.14 1.00 -2.29
C ASN A 179 -17.23 0.23 -1.32
N LEU A 180 -16.99 0.79 -0.14
CA LEU A 180 -16.13 0.18 0.88
C LEU A 180 -16.77 -1.08 1.51
N VAL A 181 -18.08 -1.26 1.35
CA VAL A 181 -18.86 -2.33 1.99
C VAL A 181 -18.30 -3.74 1.73
N ASP A 182 -17.79 -4.01 0.52
CA ASP A 182 -17.25 -5.33 0.17
C ASP A 182 -15.87 -5.61 0.80
N PHE A 183 -15.20 -4.58 1.36
CA PHE A 183 -13.91 -4.68 2.04
C PHE A 183 -14.08 -4.87 3.55
N LYS A 184 -15.09 -4.24 4.17
CA LYS A 184 -15.29 -4.28 5.62
C LYS A 184 -15.48 -5.71 6.11
N GLY A 185 -14.65 -6.13 7.07
CA GLY A 185 -14.67 -7.47 7.66
C GLY A 185 -14.11 -8.60 6.78
N ASN A 186 -13.66 -8.31 5.56
CA ASN A 186 -13.17 -9.30 4.61
C ASN A 186 -11.66 -9.18 4.42
N TRP A 187 -10.99 -10.32 4.30
CA TRP A 187 -9.63 -10.35 3.77
C TRP A 187 -9.66 -10.11 2.26
N VAL A 188 -8.81 -9.18 1.81
CA VAL A 188 -8.59 -8.91 0.40
C VAL A 188 -7.10 -9.01 0.08
N GLU A 189 -6.78 -9.49 -1.11
CA GLU A 189 -5.44 -9.52 -1.67
C GLU A 189 -5.31 -8.41 -2.72
N VAL A 190 -4.19 -7.69 -2.66
CA VAL A 190 -3.82 -6.64 -3.61
C VAL A 190 -2.64 -7.13 -4.43
N THR A 191 -2.70 -6.90 -5.74
CA THR A 191 -1.52 -6.84 -6.61
C THR A 191 -1.46 -5.45 -7.24
N GLU A 192 -0.42 -4.69 -6.91
CA GLU A 192 -0.14 -3.36 -7.45
C GLU A 192 1.17 -3.42 -8.23
N THR A 193 1.20 -2.89 -9.44
CA THR A 193 2.38 -2.87 -10.31
C THR A 193 2.57 -1.46 -10.87
N LEU A 194 3.76 -0.91 -10.67
CA LEU A 194 4.12 0.43 -11.09
C LEU A 194 5.38 0.40 -11.93
N HIS A 195 5.35 1.03 -13.09
CA HIS A 195 6.55 1.43 -13.82
C HIS A 195 6.88 2.88 -13.47
N TYR A 196 7.97 3.09 -12.74
CA TYR A 196 8.33 4.39 -12.17
C TYR A 196 8.97 5.32 -13.20
N ASP A 197 8.16 6.20 -13.80
CA ASP A 197 8.65 7.32 -14.61
C ASP A 197 7.63 8.48 -14.58
N SER A 198 8.00 9.63 -15.13
CA SER A 198 7.09 10.75 -15.38
C SER A 198 6.04 10.43 -16.45
N VAL A 199 6.29 9.39 -17.27
CA VAL A 199 5.34 8.76 -18.20
C VAL A 199 5.34 7.27 -17.89
N GLY A 200 4.87 6.94 -16.69
CA GLY A 200 4.85 5.60 -16.15
C GLY A 200 3.59 4.82 -16.49
N THR A 201 3.52 3.60 -15.94
CA THR A 201 2.31 2.76 -15.97
C THR A 201 1.93 2.35 -14.55
N TYR A 202 0.63 2.21 -14.31
CA TYR A 202 0.06 1.83 -13.03
C TYR A 202 -1.03 0.79 -13.27
N ASN A 203 -0.90 -0.35 -12.62
CA ASN A 203 -1.89 -1.42 -12.64
C ASN A 203 -2.17 -1.88 -11.21
N VAL A 204 -3.43 -2.06 -10.88
CA VAL A 204 -3.85 -2.56 -9.58
C VAL A 204 -5.06 -3.48 -9.73
N GLU A 205 -5.02 -4.59 -9.02
CA GLU A 205 -6.14 -5.50 -8.84
C GLU A 205 -6.30 -5.81 -7.35
N ILE A 206 -7.54 -5.77 -6.87
CA ILE A 206 -7.89 -6.14 -5.50
C ILE A 206 -8.98 -7.21 -5.55
N LYS A 207 -8.72 -8.36 -4.92
CA LYS A 207 -9.62 -9.52 -4.86
C LYS A 207 -10.00 -9.85 -3.43
N ARG A 208 -11.27 -10.15 -3.20
CA ARG A 208 -11.71 -10.74 -1.94
C ARG A 208 -11.29 -12.22 -1.89
N ILE A 209 -10.66 -12.62 -0.80
CA ILE A 209 -10.06 -13.97 -0.68
C ILE A 209 -11.15 -15.05 -0.59
N ALA A 210 -12.25 -14.77 0.11
CA ALA A 210 -13.29 -15.76 0.39
C ALA A 210 -13.95 -16.36 -0.87
N ASP A 211 -14.04 -15.59 -1.95
CA ASP A 211 -14.76 -15.96 -3.18
C ASP A 211 -14.03 -15.59 -4.48
N ASN A 212 -12.80 -15.07 -4.40
CA ASN A 212 -12.02 -14.55 -5.53
C ASN A 212 -12.71 -13.43 -6.31
N LYS A 213 -13.71 -12.75 -5.72
CA LYS A 213 -14.39 -11.63 -6.39
C LYS A 213 -13.41 -10.47 -6.56
N VAL A 214 -13.23 -10.02 -7.81
CA VAL A 214 -12.52 -8.76 -8.10
C VAL A 214 -13.36 -7.60 -7.56
N LEU A 215 -12.84 -6.91 -6.55
CA LEU A 215 -13.50 -5.75 -5.95
C LEU A 215 -13.12 -4.46 -6.68
N LEU A 216 -11.90 -4.38 -7.19
CA LEU A 216 -11.38 -3.25 -7.95
C LEU A 216 -10.32 -3.74 -8.92
N SER A 217 -10.36 -3.27 -10.16
CA SER A 217 -9.28 -3.41 -11.13
C SER A 217 -9.13 -2.11 -11.89
N TYR A 218 -7.89 -1.63 -12.05
CA TYR A 218 -7.60 -0.38 -12.73
C TYR A 218 -6.24 -0.44 -13.43
N VAL A 219 -6.18 0.08 -14.65
CA VAL A 219 -4.97 0.16 -15.48
C VAL A 219 -4.85 1.57 -16.03
N ASN A 220 -3.65 2.13 -15.97
CA ASN A 220 -3.29 3.40 -16.58
C ASN A 220 -1.89 3.30 -17.19
N THR A 221 -1.77 3.66 -18.47
CA THR A 221 -0.53 3.55 -19.24
C THR A 221 0.18 4.89 -19.45
N ASN A 222 -0.30 5.96 -18.81
CA ASN A 222 0.29 7.30 -18.90
C ASN A 222 0.02 8.07 -17.59
N ILE A 223 0.90 7.85 -16.61
CA ILE A 223 0.77 8.40 -15.27
C ILE A 223 2.11 8.90 -14.74
N ASP A 224 2.12 10.06 -14.08
CA ASP A 224 3.32 10.69 -13.54
C ASP A 224 3.67 10.13 -12.16
N LEU A 225 4.50 9.08 -12.14
CA LEU A 225 4.87 8.34 -10.93
C LEU A 225 6.24 8.76 -10.37
N TRP A 226 6.87 9.81 -10.90
CA TRP A 226 8.22 10.21 -10.50
C TRP A 226 8.28 11.67 -10.05
N ARG A 227 8.78 11.88 -8.84
CA ARG A 227 8.84 13.23 -8.24
C ARG A 227 10.10 13.98 -8.68
N LYS A 228 10.02 15.31 -8.66
CA LYS A 228 11.18 16.16 -8.90
C LYS A 228 12.24 15.89 -7.83
N GLU A 229 13.49 15.74 -8.28
CA GLU A 229 14.67 15.54 -7.42
C GLU A 229 14.63 14.30 -6.51
N THR A 230 13.68 13.38 -6.71
CA THR A 230 13.69 12.13 -5.96
C THR A 230 14.69 11.15 -6.55
N SER A 231 15.38 10.40 -5.68
CA SER A 231 16.24 9.29 -6.05
C SER A 231 15.52 7.93 -6.03
N PHE A 232 14.42 7.81 -5.28
CA PHE A 232 13.61 6.59 -5.23
C PHE A 232 12.18 6.86 -4.74
N CYS A 233 11.25 5.98 -5.11
CA CYS A 233 9.93 5.87 -4.51
C CYS A 233 9.89 4.71 -3.50
N ARG A 234 9.02 4.82 -2.50
CA ARG A 234 8.87 3.85 -1.41
C ARG A 234 7.40 3.55 -1.13
N PRO A 235 7.06 2.27 -0.86
CA PRO A 235 5.77 1.91 -0.33
C PRO A 235 5.69 2.18 1.18
N LYS A 236 4.46 2.38 1.64
CA LYS A 236 4.07 2.39 3.05
C LYS A 236 2.78 1.59 3.23
N TRP A 237 2.68 0.86 4.33
CA TRP A 237 1.48 0.11 4.71
C TRP A 237 1.10 0.43 6.15
N GLY A 238 -0.19 0.48 6.46
CA GLY A 238 -0.66 0.72 7.82
C GLY A 238 -1.96 1.51 7.84
N VAL A 239 -2.06 2.47 8.76
CA VAL A 239 -3.17 3.42 8.84
C VAL A 239 -2.64 4.81 9.17
N TYR A 240 -2.99 5.77 8.31
CA TYR A 240 -2.65 7.17 8.47
C TYR A 240 -3.89 8.02 8.22
N ARG A 241 -4.44 8.61 9.29
CA ARG A 241 -5.78 9.19 9.27
C ARG A 241 -5.87 10.49 10.04
N SER A 242 -6.74 11.37 9.56
CA SER A 242 -7.08 12.63 10.19
C SER A 242 -7.76 12.43 11.55
N LEU A 243 -7.63 13.40 12.45
CA LEU A 243 -8.45 13.53 13.67
C LEU A 243 -9.47 14.66 13.58
N LYS A 244 -9.58 15.33 12.42
CA LYS A 244 -10.39 16.56 12.27
C LYS A 244 -11.90 16.34 12.37
N SER A 245 -12.37 15.10 12.31
CA SER A 245 -13.79 14.78 12.35
C SER A 245 -14.05 13.70 13.41
N PRO A 246 -14.07 14.07 14.71
CA PRO A 246 -14.10 13.11 15.82
C PRO A 246 -15.39 12.27 15.89
N ALA A 247 -16.48 12.72 15.26
CA ALA A 247 -17.71 11.92 15.14
C ALA A 247 -17.55 10.69 14.21
N TYR A 248 -16.54 10.72 13.33
CA TYR A 248 -16.31 9.73 12.27
C TYR A 248 -15.01 8.96 12.48
N ILE A 249 -14.58 8.80 13.74
CA ILE A 249 -13.40 8.01 14.11
C ILE A 249 -13.73 7.11 15.30
N ARG A 250 -12.97 6.03 15.42
CA ARG A 250 -12.87 5.16 16.60
C ARG A 250 -11.52 4.46 16.57
N ASP A 251 -11.21 3.68 17.58
CA ASP A 251 -10.06 2.78 17.54
C ASP A 251 -10.23 1.76 16.41
N GLU A 252 -9.18 1.50 15.66
CA GLU A 252 -9.20 0.57 14.53
C GLU A 252 -7.97 -0.33 14.56
N ASP A 253 -8.21 -1.60 14.28
CA ASP A 253 -7.18 -2.55 13.90
C ASP A 253 -7.21 -2.72 12.39
N VAL A 254 -6.07 -2.51 11.74
CA VAL A 254 -5.87 -2.86 10.34
C VAL A 254 -4.85 -3.99 10.26
N MET A 255 -5.28 -5.12 9.69
CA MET A 255 -4.45 -6.31 9.62
C MET A 255 -3.78 -6.40 8.25
N PHE A 256 -2.52 -6.85 8.24
CA PHE A 256 -1.74 -7.07 7.02
C PHE A 256 -1.05 -8.42 7.05
N ALA A 257 -0.99 -9.09 5.89
CA ALA A 257 -0.27 -10.35 5.72
C ALA A 257 0.45 -10.40 4.37
N ASP A 258 1.50 -11.21 4.31
CA ASP A 258 2.26 -11.53 3.10
C ASP A 258 2.67 -10.31 2.27
N ILE A 259 3.31 -9.31 2.90
CA ILE A 259 3.79 -8.11 2.20
C ILE A 259 4.98 -8.50 1.33
N PHE A 260 4.76 -8.57 0.03
CA PHE A 260 5.72 -8.89 -1.00
C PHE A 260 6.12 -7.64 -1.79
N ILE A 261 7.42 -7.53 -2.08
CA ILE A 261 8.00 -6.54 -2.98
C ILE A 261 8.85 -7.30 -4.00
N GLY A 262 8.64 -7.04 -5.29
CA GLY A 262 9.52 -7.58 -6.32
C GLY A 262 9.67 -6.70 -7.55
N GLU A 263 10.86 -6.72 -8.15
CA GLU A 263 11.20 -5.95 -9.36
C GLU A 263 11.10 -6.85 -10.60
N GLN A 264 10.44 -6.39 -11.66
CA GLN A 264 10.39 -7.07 -12.97
C GLN A 264 11.54 -6.65 -13.89
N ASN A 265 11.96 -7.57 -14.76
CA ASN A 265 12.84 -7.30 -15.91
C ASN A 265 12.22 -6.34 -16.93
#